data_AF-A0A7X5D6X2-F1
#
_entry.id   AF-A0A7X5D6X2-F1
#
_cell.length_a   1.000
_cell.length_b   1.000
_cell.length_c   1.000
_cell.angle_alpha   90.00
_cell.angle_beta   90.00
_cell.angle_gamma   90.00
#
_symmetry.space_group_name_H-M   'P 1'
#
loop_
_entity.id
_entity.type
_entity.pdbx_description
1 polymer ?
#
loop_
_entity_poly.entity_id
_entity_poly.type
_entity_poly.pdbx_seq_one_letter_code
_entity_poly.pdbx_strand_id
1 'polypeptide(L)'
;METSAAILARRSVRAFSDQPVSRDLLRSLVETATWAPSASNVQAWRFCVVDDPALVRKLDMVSPGLSGKPPVIAVVLSDREYARAKGGQKAADEFSSLDAAYACENLMLAAADAGLGTCAIKSYNDDAVRSLLNVPDGLQVELLISLGWPDPAKSPRAPKRKPLDEVLRFNGCEAWGAEETSSHTDAAASQADDEGCTASCAEQSRDAIGAEGKARPVQTSLSEAMSASPAPQQKTTQPSAVACETAFHGSLSAAMAASAAAAGAPPHSAEEGTDGLELLAYMVTSAAGLRGEPAIYGPLRLIESSKRVAAQLADSLKTADPARAEALRNLATLIAERQNDCMTDEDSFYTMLSEAAALLAKAL
;
A
#
# COMPACT_ATOMS: atom_id res chain seq x y z
N MET A 1 -12.51 17.52 23.40
CA MET A 1 -11.11 17.65 23.89
C MET A 1 -10.54 18.98 23.39
N GLU A 2 -9.51 19.57 24.01
CA GLU A 2 -8.76 20.66 23.35
C GLU A 2 -8.13 20.15 22.05
N THR A 3 -8.24 20.88 20.94
CA THR A 3 -7.87 20.39 19.60
C THR A 3 -6.42 19.91 19.52
N SER A 4 -5.50 20.66 20.13
CA SER A 4 -4.07 20.30 20.18
C SER A 4 -3.84 19.00 20.96
N ALA A 5 -4.58 18.77 22.03
CA ALA A 5 -4.51 17.52 22.78
C ALA A 5 -5.01 16.34 21.95
N ALA A 6 -6.08 16.50 21.15
CA ALA A 6 -6.56 15.44 20.26
C ALA A 6 -5.51 15.07 19.21
N ILE A 7 -4.89 16.07 18.56
CA ILE A 7 -3.84 15.87 17.57
C ILE A 7 -2.64 15.14 18.19
N LEU A 8 -2.18 15.58 19.37
CA LEU A 8 -1.03 14.98 20.05
C LEU A 8 -1.33 13.61 20.67
N ALA A 9 -2.58 13.32 21.00
CA ALA A 9 -3.01 12.03 21.55
C ALA A 9 -3.26 10.97 20.48
N ARG A 10 -3.65 11.37 19.25
CA ARG A 10 -3.99 10.43 18.17
C ARG A 10 -2.86 9.44 17.87
N ARG A 11 -3.17 8.16 17.78
CA ARG A 11 -2.24 7.08 17.41
C ARG A 11 -2.83 6.22 16.31
N SER A 12 -1.97 5.56 15.53
CA SER A 12 -2.39 4.48 14.66
C SER A 12 -2.76 3.26 15.49
N VAL A 13 -4.06 2.99 15.62
CA VAL A 13 -4.61 1.83 16.33
C VAL A 13 -4.73 0.66 15.38
N ARG A 14 -4.17 -0.48 15.77
CA ARG A 14 -4.13 -1.75 15.01
C ARG A 14 -4.56 -2.94 15.86
N ALA A 15 -5.35 -2.66 16.88
CA ALA A 15 -5.97 -3.66 17.73
C ALA A 15 -7.29 -3.07 18.22
N PHE A 16 -8.37 -3.77 17.91
CA PHE A 16 -9.72 -3.32 18.18
C PHE A 16 -10.42 -4.34 19.07
N SER A 17 -11.35 -3.87 19.88
CA SER A 17 -12.27 -4.73 20.62
C SER A 17 -13.43 -5.18 19.72
N ASP A 18 -14.21 -6.16 20.20
CA ASP A 18 -15.40 -6.67 19.50
C ASP A 18 -16.61 -5.73 19.63
N GLN A 19 -16.46 -4.58 20.29
CA GLN A 19 -17.56 -3.63 20.43
C GLN A 19 -17.95 -3.09 19.05
N PRO A 20 -19.25 -3.11 18.69
CA PRO A 20 -19.70 -2.57 17.41
C PRO A 20 -19.61 -1.04 17.39
N VAL A 21 -19.41 -0.48 16.20
CA VAL A 21 -19.49 0.97 15.94
C VAL A 21 -20.84 1.25 15.29
N SER A 22 -21.63 2.19 15.83
CA SER A 22 -22.93 2.50 15.25
C SER A 22 -22.80 3.29 13.94
N ARG A 23 -23.72 3.04 12.99
CA ARG A 23 -23.79 3.79 11.73
C ARG A 23 -24.05 5.29 11.93
N ASP A 24 -24.76 5.66 12.99
CA ASP A 24 -24.98 7.08 13.32
C ASP A 24 -23.67 7.78 13.72
N LEU A 25 -22.82 7.10 14.49
CA LEU A 25 -21.50 7.62 14.80
C LEU A 25 -20.63 7.70 13.54
N LEU A 26 -20.61 6.66 12.71
CA LEU A 26 -19.88 6.67 11.43
C LEU A 26 -20.33 7.82 10.52
N ARG A 27 -21.63 8.09 10.45
CA ARG A 27 -22.18 9.24 9.70
C ARG A 27 -21.69 10.56 10.27
N SER A 28 -21.73 10.74 11.59
CA SER A 28 -21.24 11.95 12.25
C SER A 28 -19.73 12.18 12.03
N LEU A 29 -18.93 11.11 12.01
CA LEU A 29 -17.50 11.17 11.69
C LEU A 29 -17.26 11.64 10.24
N VAL A 30 -18.01 11.09 9.28
CA VAL A 30 -17.91 11.50 7.87
C VAL A 30 -18.40 12.93 7.68
N GLU A 31 -19.49 13.34 8.34
CA GLU A 31 -19.95 14.73 8.32
C GLU A 31 -18.87 15.69 8.84
N THR A 32 -18.20 15.33 9.92
CA THR A 32 -17.05 16.12 10.44
C THR A 32 -15.89 16.16 9.45
N ALA A 33 -15.63 15.05 8.75
CA ALA A 33 -14.62 14.97 7.69
C ALA A 33 -14.87 15.99 6.57
N THR A 34 -16.13 16.22 6.19
CA THR A 34 -16.50 17.15 5.12
C THR A 34 -16.27 18.62 5.43
N TRP A 35 -15.99 18.98 6.70
CA TRP A 35 -15.58 20.33 7.08
C TRP A 35 -14.10 20.63 6.78
N ALA A 36 -13.37 19.68 6.20
CA ALA A 36 -12.02 19.92 5.70
C ALA A 36 -12.01 21.01 4.62
N PRO A 37 -10.92 21.81 4.51
CA PRO A 37 -10.76 22.72 3.38
C PRO A 37 -10.65 21.93 2.07
N SER A 38 -11.12 22.52 0.98
CA SER A 38 -10.87 22.03 -0.38
C SER A 38 -10.48 23.14 -1.33
N ALA A 39 -9.60 22.84 -2.28
CA ALA A 39 -9.19 23.78 -3.30
C ALA A 39 -10.41 24.30 -4.08
N SER A 40 -10.56 25.63 -4.14
CA SER A 40 -11.72 26.29 -4.76
C SER A 40 -13.08 25.80 -4.24
N ASN A 41 -13.12 25.24 -3.03
CA ASN A 41 -14.28 24.60 -2.42
C ASN A 41 -14.90 23.46 -3.27
N VAL A 42 -14.09 22.75 -4.06
CA VAL A 42 -14.56 21.72 -5.00
C VAL A 42 -15.16 20.52 -4.26
N GLN A 43 -14.59 20.07 -3.14
CA GLN A 43 -15.14 18.96 -2.34
C GLN A 43 -15.30 17.66 -3.16
N ALA A 44 -14.24 17.26 -3.87
CA ALA A 44 -14.25 16.08 -4.75
C ALA A 44 -14.20 14.74 -3.99
N TRP A 45 -14.13 14.74 -2.66
CA TRP A 45 -14.08 13.51 -1.87
C TRP A 45 -15.39 12.71 -1.95
N ARG A 46 -15.26 11.39 -1.82
CA ARG A 46 -16.36 10.44 -1.60
C ARG A 46 -15.95 9.48 -0.48
N PHE A 47 -16.93 8.96 0.25
CA PHE A 47 -16.69 8.01 1.33
C PHE A 47 -17.54 6.77 1.12
N CYS A 48 -16.92 5.60 1.13
CA CYS A 48 -17.59 4.32 1.21
C CYS A 48 -17.23 3.68 2.56
N VAL A 49 -18.18 3.60 3.49
CA VAL A 49 -17.96 3.01 4.81
C VAL A 49 -18.43 1.56 4.80
N VAL A 50 -17.52 0.64 5.08
CA VAL A 50 -17.74 -0.80 5.03
C VAL A 50 -17.77 -1.35 6.46
N ASP A 51 -18.96 -1.78 6.89
CA ASP A 51 -19.23 -2.38 8.20
C ASP A 51 -19.81 -3.81 8.13
N ASP A 52 -19.98 -4.35 6.92
CA ASP A 52 -20.30 -5.77 6.72
C ASP A 52 -19.06 -6.63 7.04
N PRO A 53 -19.11 -7.51 8.05
CA PRO A 53 -17.96 -8.34 8.43
C PRO A 53 -17.41 -9.19 7.28
N ALA A 54 -18.25 -9.63 6.34
CA ALA A 54 -17.78 -10.42 5.20
C ALA A 54 -16.95 -9.56 4.23
N LEU A 55 -17.44 -8.37 3.90
CA LEU A 55 -16.74 -7.44 3.02
C LEU A 55 -15.48 -6.86 3.68
N VAL A 56 -15.52 -6.56 4.97
CA VAL A 56 -14.34 -6.15 5.76
C VAL A 56 -13.23 -7.21 5.67
N ARG A 57 -13.57 -8.49 5.82
CA ARG A 57 -12.60 -9.59 5.66
C ARG A 57 -12.00 -9.64 4.26
N LYS A 58 -12.83 -9.49 3.22
CA LYS A 58 -12.33 -9.46 1.83
C LYS A 58 -11.38 -8.29 1.59
N LEU A 59 -11.70 -7.10 2.12
CA LEU A 59 -10.83 -5.94 2.03
C LEU A 59 -9.50 -6.14 2.79
N ASP A 60 -9.51 -6.75 3.97
CA ASP A 60 -8.31 -7.08 4.75
C ASP A 60 -7.36 -8.01 3.98
N MET A 61 -7.90 -8.99 3.25
CA MET A 61 -7.09 -9.91 2.43
C MET A 61 -6.29 -9.20 1.34
N VAL A 62 -6.85 -8.16 0.74
CA VAL A 62 -6.24 -7.40 -0.36
C VAL A 62 -5.55 -6.12 0.12
N SER A 63 -5.50 -5.90 1.43
CA SER A 63 -4.95 -4.72 2.08
C SER A 63 -3.84 -5.11 3.06
N PRO A 64 -2.60 -5.34 2.60
CA PRO A 64 -1.55 -5.90 3.46
C PRO A 64 -1.16 -4.99 4.63
N GLY A 65 -1.31 -3.67 4.50
CA GLY A 65 -1.06 -2.78 5.65
C GLY A 65 -2.27 -2.60 6.56
N LEU A 66 -3.42 -3.18 6.20
CA LEU A 66 -4.53 -3.34 7.10
C LEU A 66 -4.14 -4.40 8.14
N SER A 67 -4.29 -4.03 9.41
CA SER A 67 -3.81 -4.81 10.54
C SER A 67 -4.79 -4.64 11.69
N GLY A 68 -4.87 -5.68 12.54
CA GLY A 68 -5.70 -5.63 13.74
C GLY A 68 -7.15 -6.07 13.57
N LYS A 69 -7.57 -6.49 12.37
CA LYS A 69 -8.94 -6.93 12.07
C LYS A 69 -9.99 -5.90 12.52
N PRO A 70 -9.97 -4.68 11.96
CA PRO A 70 -10.91 -3.64 12.35
C PRO A 70 -12.36 -4.06 12.08
N PRO A 71 -13.32 -3.63 12.90
CA PRO A 71 -14.74 -3.88 12.64
C PRO A 71 -15.29 -3.04 11.48
N VAL A 72 -14.65 -1.92 11.16
CA VAL A 72 -15.08 -0.99 10.09
C VAL A 72 -13.89 -0.49 9.29
N ILE A 73 -14.10 -0.33 7.97
CA ILE A 73 -13.13 0.30 7.07
C ILE A 73 -13.83 1.45 6.34
N ALA A 74 -13.32 2.68 6.46
CA ALA A 74 -13.73 3.78 5.60
C ALA A 74 -12.80 3.85 4.39
N VAL A 75 -13.35 3.66 3.20
CA VAL A 75 -12.67 3.84 1.92
C VAL A 75 -12.91 5.28 1.48
N VAL A 76 -11.85 6.08 1.48
CA VAL A 76 -11.89 7.48 1.05
C VAL A 76 -11.46 7.54 -0.40
N LEU A 77 -12.28 8.15 -1.24
CA LEU A 77 -12.06 8.28 -2.67
C LEU A 77 -12.06 9.76 -3.09
N SER A 78 -11.46 10.04 -4.24
CA SER A 78 -11.58 11.31 -4.92
C SER A 78 -12.23 11.13 -6.29
N ASP A 79 -13.14 12.03 -6.64
CA ASP A 79 -13.83 12.07 -7.94
C ASP A 79 -13.06 13.02 -8.88
N ARG A 80 -12.14 12.45 -9.66
CA ARG A 80 -11.21 13.21 -10.51
C ARG A 80 -11.93 13.90 -11.66
N GLU A 81 -12.97 13.27 -12.21
CA GLU A 81 -13.76 13.86 -13.29
C GLU A 81 -14.57 15.07 -12.79
N TYR A 82 -15.20 14.92 -11.63
CA TYR A 82 -15.89 16.02 -10.97
C TYR A 82 -14.93 17.16 -10.61
N ALA A 83 -13.75 16.83 -10.08
CA ALA A 83 -12.71 17.80 -9.77
C ALA A 83 -12.26 18.55 -11.04
N ARG A 84 -12.02 17.83 -12.14
CA ARG A 84 -11.67 18.41 -13.44
C ARG A 84 -12.75 19.37 -13.93
N ALA A 85 -14.02 18.96 -13.85
CA ALA A 85 -15.14 19.75 -14.33
C ALA A 85 -15.34 21.06 -13.54
N LYS A 86 -15.00 21.08 -12.24
CA LYS A 86 -15.20 22.24 -11.36
C LYS A 86 -13.96 23.12 -11.19
N GLY A 87 -12.77 22.53 -11.17
CA GLY A 87 -11.51 23.21 -10.84
C GLY A 87 -10.41 23.05 -11.89
N GLY A 88 -10.68 22.43 -13.04
CA GLY A 88 -9.72 22.21 -14.10
C GLY A 88 -8.73 21.07 -13.82
N GLN A 89 -7.75 20.90 -14.70
CA GLN A 89 -6.85 19.74 -14.67
C GLN A 89 -6.08 19.61 -13.34
N LYS A 90 -5.59 20.72 -12.78
CA LYS A 90 -4.90 20.72 -11.49
C LYS A 90 -5.77 20.23 -10.34
N ALA A 91 -7.07 20.52 -10.37
CA ALA A 91 -7.98 20.03 -9.35
C ALA A 91 -8.09 18.51 -9.38
N ALA A 92 -8.04 17.90 -10.56
CA ALA A 92 -8.11 16.45 -10.74
C ALA A 92 -6.80 15.72 -10.44
N ASP A 93 -5.66 16.33 -10.78
CA ASP A 93 -4.36 15.64 -10.72
C ASP A 93 -3.59 15.92 -9.42
N GLU A 94 -3.80 17.07 -8.79
CA GLU A 94 -3.03 17.51 -7.61
C GLU A 94 -3.93 17.74 -6.39
N PHE A 95 -5.03 18.51 -6.54
CA PHE A 95 -5.76 18.99 -5.38
C PHE A 95 -6.72 17.95 -4.79
N SER A 96 -7.37 17.12 -5.61
CA SER A 96 -8.37 16.18 -5.13
C SER A 96 -7.82 15.19 -4.10
N SER A 97 -6.57 14.74 -4.26
CA SER A 97 -5.91 13.86 -3.30
C SER A 97 -5.49 14.60 -2.02
N LEU A 98 -5.05 15.86 -2.11
CA LEU A 98 -4.75 16.69 -0.93
C LEU A 98 -6.01 17.00 -0.12
N ASP A 99 -7.08 17.37 -0.80
CA ASP A 99 -8.40 17.64 -0.21
C ASP A 99 -8.93 16.38 0.52
N ALA A 100 -8.80 15.21 -0.11
CA ALA A 100 -9.15 13.93 0.53
C ALA A 100 -8.29 13.66 1.78
N ALA A 101 -6.98 13.97 1.76
CA ALA A 101 -6.10 13.79 2.91
C ALA A 101 -6.49 14.70 4.09
N TYR A 102 -6.90 15.95 3.84
CA TYR A 102 -7.45 16.82 4.88
C TYR A 102 -8.72 16.25 5.50
N ALA A 103 -9.63 15.74 4.67
CA ALA A 103 -10.84 15.09 5.14
C ALA A 103 -10.54 13.83 5.97
N CYS A 104 -9.53 13.04 5.56
CA CYS A 104 -9.05 11.88 6.32
C CYS A 104 -8.54 12.28 7.71
N GLU A 105 -7.72 13.33 7.83
CA GLU A 105 -7.22 13.77 9.13
C GLU A 105 -8.36 14.27 10.02
N ASN A 106 -9.31 15.04 9.49
CA ASN A 106 -10.51 15.45 10.23
C ASN A 106 -11.30 14.24 10.74
N LEU A 107 -11.54 13.24 9.89
CA LEU A 107 -12.21 11.99 10.27
C LEU A 107 -11.48 11.29 11.40
N MET A 108 -10.16 11.16 11.31
CA MET A 108 -9.35 10.47 12.33
C MET A 108 -9.30 11.25 13.65
N LEU A 109 -9.27 12.58 13.62
CA LEU A 109 -9.33 13.42 14.82
C LEU A 109 -10.71 13.37 15.49
N ALA A 110 -11.78 13.43 14.71
CA ALA A 110 -13.15 13.27 15.20
C ALA A 110 -13.35 11.87 15.83
N ALA A 111 -12.80 10.83 15.20
CA ALA A 111 -12.82 9.48 15.74
C ALA A 111 -12.08 9.41 17.08
N ALA A 112 -10.90 10.04 17.18
CA ALA A 112 -10.14 10.09 18.42
C ALA A 112 -10.88 10.84 19.54
N ASP A 113 -11.56 11.95 19.25
CA ASP A 113 -12.38 12.68 20.24
C ASP A 113 -13.58 11.84 20.71
N ALA A 114 -14.17 11.03 19.83
CA ALA A 114 -15.21 10.06 20.17
C ALA A 114 -14.68 8.80 20.90
N GLY A 115 -13.36 8.67 21.08
CA GLY A 115 -12.71 7.52 21.72
C GLY A 115 -12.45 6.33 20.81
N LEU A 116 -12.66 6.46 19.49
CA LEU A 116 -12.30 5.44 18.51
C LEU A 116 -10.82 5.49 18.15
N GLY A 117 -10.29 4.32 17.84
CA GLY A 117 -8.99 4.14 17.22
C GLY A 117 -9.10 4.17 15.70
N THR A 118 -8.07 4.72 15.05
CA THR A 118 -7.96 4.72 13.60
C THR A 118 -6.55 4.39 13.12
N CYS A 119 -6.42 3.88 11.89
CA CYS A 119 -5.15 3.83 11.17
C CYS A 119 -5.41 4.12 9.69
N ALA A 120 -4.70 5.09 9.12
CA ALA A 120 -4.68 5.30 7.67
C ALA A 120 -3.80 4.24 6.99
N ILE A 121 -4.29 3.69 5.89
CA ILE A 121 -3.68 2.61 5.13
C ILE A 121 -3.66 3.03 3.66
N LYS A 122 -2.46 3.25 3.12
CA LYS A 122 -2.22 3.33 1.67
C LYS A 122 -1.76 2.00 1.08
N SER A 123 -1.79 0.96 1.90
CA SER A 123 -1.23 -0.37 1.63
C SER A 123 -2.30 -1.37 1.28
N TYR A 124 -2.72 -1.33 0.02
CA TYR A 124 -3.77 -2.16 -0.57
C TYR A 124 -3.54 -2.33 -2.07
N ASN A 125 -4.13 -3.38 -2.63
CA ASN A 125 -4.27 -3.56 -4.07
C ASN A 125 -5.45 -2.70 -4.56
N ASP A 126 -5.18 -1.68 -5.38
CA ASP A 126 -6.19 -0.74 -5.86
C ASP A 126 -7.29 -1.44 -6.68
N ASP A 127 -6.92 -2.24 -7.67
CA ASP A 127 -7.89 -2.91 -8.55
C ASP A 127 -8.79 -3.90 -7.80
N ALA A 128 -8.21 -4.62 -6.83
CA ALA A 128 -8.97 -5.55 -6.00
C ALA A 128 -9.98 -4.82 -5.11
N VAL A 129 -9.58 -3.70 -4.48
CA VAL A 129 -10.49 -2.85 -3.70
C VAL A 129 -11.59 -2.29 -4.61
N ARG A 130 -11.24 -1.83 -5.81
CA ARG A 130 -12.19 -1.28 -6.79
C ARG A 130 -13.21 -2.33 -7.23
N SER A 131 -12.75 -3.54 -7.53
CA SER A 131 -13.60 -4.67 -7.92
C SER A 131 -14.54 -5.06 -6.77
N LEU A 132 -14.01 -5.26 -5.55
CA LEU A 132 -14.80 -5.65 -4.38
C LEU A 132 -15.91 -4.65 -4.03
N LEU A 133 -15.67 -3.35 -4.26
CA LEU A 133 -16.60 -2.28 -3.92
C LEU A 133 -17.37 -1.72 -5.13
N ASN A 134 -17.17 -2.29 -6.33
CA ASN A 134 -17.74 -1.78 -7.58
C ASN A 134 -17.47 -0.28 -7.79
N VAL A 135 -16.23 0.15 -7.58
CA VAL A 135 -15.82 1.56 -7.69
C VAL A 135 -15.84 1.99 -9.16
N PRO A 136 -16.58 3.06 -9.52
CA PRO A 136 -16.59 3.58 -10.89
C PRO A 136 -15.22 4.08 -11.35
N ASP A 137 -14.94 4.02 -12.66
CA ASP A 137 -13.65 4.39 -13.27
C ASP A 137 -13.18 5.81 -12.91
N GLY A 138 -14.10 6.78 -12.84
CA GLY A 138 -13.80 8.18 -12.52
C GLY A 138 -13.40 8.45 -11.06
N LEU A 139 -13.56 7.46 -10.16
CA LEU A 139 -13.15 7.57 -8.77
C LEU A 139 -11.76 6.97 -8.56
N GLN A 140 -10.95 7.61 -7.74
CA GLN A 140 -9.68 7.09 -7.27
C GLN A 140 -9.77 6.72 -5.80
N VAL A 141 -9.29 5.55 -5.41
CA VAL A 141 -9.16 5.20 -3.99
C VAL A 141 -7.93 5.91 -3.41
N GLU A 142 -8.15 6.80 -2.46
CA GLU A 142 -7.09 7.62 -1.86
C GLU A 142 -6.49 6.92 -0.65
N LEU A 143 -7.33 6.53 0.31
CA LEU A 143 -6.92 5.91 1.56
C LEU A 143 -8.00 4.95 2.06
N LEU A 144 -7.56 3.85 2.67
CA LEU A 144 -8.41 3.09 3.59
C LEU A 144 -8.13 3.58 5.01
N ILE A 145 -9.14 3.71 5.84
CA ILE A 145 -9.01 4.04 7.26
C ILE A 145 -9.69 2.94 8.05
N SER A 146 -8.94 2.23 8.89
CA SER A 146 -9.53 1.33 9.88
C SER A 146 -10.22 2.14 10.97
N LEU A 147 -11.40 1.71 11.43
CA LEU A 147 -12.10 2.29 12.57
C LEU A 147 -12.59 1.20 13.51
N GLY A 148 -12.53 1.49 14.81
CA GLY A 148 -13.09 0.64 15.85
C GLY A 148 -12.74 1.14 17.24
N TRP A 149 -13.33 0.53 18.27
CA TRP A 149 -12.97 0.79 19.65
C TRP A 149 -11.61 0.15 19.94
N PRO A 150 -10.60 0.90 20.43
CA PRO A 150 -9.29 0.33 20.74
C PRO A 150 -9.38 -0.82 21.73
N ASP A 151 -8.57 -1.85 21.54
CA ASP A 151 -8.38 -2.89 22.55
C ASP A 151 -7.73 -2.26 23.81
N PRO A 152 -8.39 -2.26 24.99
CA PRO A 152 -7.87 -1.62 26.18
C PRO A 152 -6.57 -2.27 26.69
N ALA A 153 -6.30 -3.52 26.32
CA ALA A 153 -5.07 -4.22 26.67
C ALA A 153 -3.88 -3.81 25.78
N LYS A 154 -4.11 -3.07 24.69
CA LYS A 154 -3.08 -2.72 23.70
C LYS A 154 -3.06 -1.22 23.44
N SER A 155 -2.13 -0.53 24.10
CA SER A 155 -1.90 0.90 23.87
C SER A 155 -0.76 1.12 22.86
N PRO A 156 -1.02 1.74 21.69
CA PRO A 156 0.02 2.05 20.73
C PRO A 156 0.97 3.13 21.27
N ARG A 157 2.27 2.87 21.16
CA ARG A 157 3.31 3.84 21.53
C ARG A 157 3.27 5.07 20.62
N ALA A 158 3.61 6.23 21.19
CA ALA A 158 3.80 7.43 20.39
C ALA A 158 4.96 7.23 19.41
N PRO A 159 4.77 7.48 18.10
CA PRO A 159 5.86 7.43 17.15
C PRO A 159 6.86 8.54 17.44
N LYS A 160 8.16 8.24 17.29
CA LYS A 160 9.21 9.26 17.34
C LYS A 160 8.95 10.27 16.21
N ARG A 161 9.07 11.56 16.52
CA ARG A 161 9.04 12.65 15.54
C ARG A 161 10.45 13.17 15.35
N LYS A 162 10.73 13.70 14.16
CA LYS A 162 11.96 14.45 13.92
C LYS A 162 12.00 15.66 14.87
N PRO A 163 13.19 16.08 15.33
CA PRO A 163 13.39 17.37 15.94
C PRO A 163 12.75 18.50 15.11
N LEU A 164 12.17 19.51 15.77
CA LEU A 164 11.44 20.58 15.09
C LEU A 164 12.34 21.37 14.13
N ASP A 165 13.61 21.55 14.52
CA ASP A 165 14.67 22.18 13.75
C ASP A 165 15.17 21.34 12.55
N GLU A 166 14.70 20.11 12.34
CA GLU A 166 14.90 19.43 11.05
C GLU A 166 13.83 19.85 10.03
N VAL A 167 12.63 20.23 10.49
CA VAL A 167 11.44 20.40 9.64
C VAL A 167 10.91 21.85 9.56
N LEU A 168 11.42 22.75 10.39
CA LEU A 168 11.01 24.16 10.44
C LEU A 168 12.16 25.10 10.05
N ARG A 169 11.94 25.94 9.04
CA ARG A 169 12.81 27.07 8.69
C ARG A 169 11.97 28.33 8.51
N PHE A 170 12.55 29.47 8.85
CA PHE A 170 11.93 30.78 8.62
C PHE A 170 12.65 31.49 7.47
N ASN A 171 11.87 32.11 6.59
CA ASN A 171 12.35 33.01 5.52
C ASN A 171 13.23 32.39 4.41
N GLY A 172 13.47 31.08 4.43
CA GLY A 172 14.29 30.41 3.41
C GLY A 172 14.39 28.89 3.63
N CYS A 173 14.72 28.16 2.56
CA CYS A 173 14.84 26.69 2.53
C CYS A 173 16.25 26.22 2.14
N GLU A 174 17.20 27.15 1.95
CA GLU A 174 18.52 26.93 1.36
C GLU A 174 19.42 26.00 2.18
N ALA A 175 19.13 25.86 3.47
CA ALA A 175 19.82 24.94 4.37
C ALA A 175 19.41 23.47 4.17
N TRP A 176 18.26 23.18 3.53
CA TRP A 176 17.89 21.82 3.18
C TRP A 176 18.56 21.43 1.86
N GLY A 177 19.40 20.39 1.87
CA GLY A 177 20.14 19.90 0.70
C GLY A 177 21.60 20.35 0.61
N ALA A 178 22.06 21.25 1.48
CA ALA A 178 23.48 21.35 1.80
C ALA A 178 23.89 20.11 2.62
N GLU A 179 25.12 19.58 2.44
CA GLU A 179 25.59 18.39 3.17
C GLU A 179 25.27 18.53 4.66
N GLU A 180 24.32 17.71 5.15
CA GLU A 180 23.94 17.66 6.55
C GLU A 180 25.16 17.16 7.33
N THR A 181 25.99 18.08 7.81
CA THR A 181 27.06 17.77 8.76
C THR A 181 26.40 17.38 10.07
N SER A 182 26.23 16.07 10.24
CA SER A 182 25.67 15.46 11.44
C SER A 182 26.54 15.79 12.65
N SER A 183 26.21 16.87 13.35
CA SER A 183 26.64 17.06 14.74
C SER A 183 25.65 16.36 15.68
N HIS A 184 25.48 15.05 15.48
CA HIS A 184 24.86 14.22 16.51
C HIS A 184 25.91 14.00 17.60
N THR A 185 25.77 14.73 18.71
CA THR A 185 26.39 14.31 19.96
C THR A 185 25.57 13.14 20.50
N ASP A 186 26.26 12.01 20.70
CA ASP A 186 25.70 10.80 21.29
C ASP A 186 25.14 11.08 22.70
N ALA A 187 23.84 11.33 22.78
CA ALA A 187 23.07 11.29 24.02
C ALA A 187 22.16 10.05 24.09
N ALA A 188 22.56 8.97 23.41
CA ALA A 188 21.90 7.67 23.45
C ALA A 188 22.73 6.66 24.26
N ALA A 189 23.02 6.99 25.52
CA ALA A 189 23.61 6.06 26.48
C ALA A 189 22.96 6.24 27.86
N SER A 190 21.67 5.94 27.98
CA SER A 190 21.07 5.43 29.22
C SER A 190 19.61 5.06 28.97
N GLN A 191 19.39 3.80 28.59
CA GLN A 191 18.23 2.97 28.91
C GLN A 191 18.30 1.75 27.99
N ALA A 192 19.23 0.87 28.32
CA ALA A 192 19.15 -0.53 27.93
C ALA A 192 18.26 -1.27 28.95
N ASP A 193 17.60 -2.30 28.44
CA ASP A 193 16.94 -3.41 29.14
C ASP A 193 15.47 -3.20 29.57
N ASP A 194 14.53 -3.70 28.75
CA ASP A 194 13.87 -4.98 29.04
C ASP A 194 13.06 -5.51 27.82
N GLU A 195 12.89 -6.83 27.76
CA GLU A 195 12.81 -7.73 26.61
C GLU A 195 11.60 -7.64 25.63
N GLY A 196 11.86 -8.02 24.36
CA GLY A 196 10.98 -8.94 23.61
C GLY A 196 9.86 -8.36 22.73
N CYS A 197 10.16 -7.60 21.67
CA CYS A 197 9.24 -7.50 20.52
C CYS A 197 9.97 -7.14 19.23
N THR A 198 9.85 -7.99 18.21
CA THR A 198 10.51 -7.89 16.90
C THR A 198 10.10 -6.62 16.14
N ALA A 199 10.98 -5.63 16.13
CA ALA A 199 10.79 -4.38 15.41
C ALA A 199 11.20 -4.52 13.93
N SER A 200 10.29 -4.97 13.07
CA SER A 200 10.63 -5.23 11.65
C SER A 200 10.54 -4.02 10.70
N CYS A 201 9.88 -2.90 11.06
CA CYS A 201 9.57 -1.87 10.05
C CYS A 201 10.51 -0.64 10.03
N ALA A 202 11.24 -0.35 11.11
CA ALA A 202 12.04 0.88 11.19
C ALA A 202 13.50 0.69 10.76
N GLU A 203 14.04 -0.54 10.88
CA GLU A 203 15.43 -0.84 10.53
C GLU A 203 15.61 -1.07 9.03
N GLN A 204 14.61 -1.63 8.34
CA GLN A 204 14.66 -1.97 6.92
C GLN A 204 14.79 -0.75 5.97
N SER A 205 14.47 0.47 6.43
CA SER A 205 14.57 1.67 5.58
C SER A 205 15.99 2.25 5.50
N ARG A 206 16.93 1.80 6.35
CA ARG A 206 18.29 2.35 6.38
C ARG A 206 19.28 1.62 5.48
N ASP A 207 19.08 0.32 5.25
CA ASP A 207 20.05 -0.52 4.54
C ASP A 207 19.87 -0.54 3.01
N ALA A 208 18.83 0.12 2.47
CA ALA A 208 18.52 0.09 1.03
C ALA A 208 19.26 1.14 0.17
N ILE A 209 20.14 1.96 0.76
CA ILE A 209 20.95 2.94 -0.01
C ILE A 209 22.38 2.41 -0.09
N GLY A 210 22.60 1.50 -1.03
CA GLY A 210 23.92 1.02 -1.40
C GLY A 210 24.81 2.15 -1.90
N ALA A 211 25.97 2.29 -1.28
CA ALA A 211 27.04 3.17 -1.70
C ALA A 211 27.65 2.68 -3.02
N GLU A 212 27.64 3.52 -4.06
CA GLU A 212 28.76 3.74 -4.99
C GLU A 212 28.39 4.75 -6.08
N GLY A 213 29.15 5.85 -6.15
CA GLY A 213 28.97 6.88 -7.17
C GLY A 213 29.65 8.19 -6.78
N LYS A 214 30.99 8.23 -6.85
CA LYS A 214 31.76 9.48 -6.71
C LYS A 214 31.39 10.44 -7.85
N ALA A 215 30.54 11.43 -7.59
CA ALA A 215 30.31 12.54 -8.50
C ALA A 215 31.51 13.50 -8.49
N ARG A 216 32.12 13.75 -9.65
CA ARG A 216 33.09 14.83 -9.88
C ARG A 216 32.31 16.15 -10.03
N PRO A 217 32.83 17.29 -9.55
CA PRO A 217 32.13 18.56 -9.68
C PRO A 217 32.29 19.07 -11.12
N VAL A 218 31.18 19.32 -11.81
CA VAL A 218 31.17 20.08 -13.06
C VAL A 218 30.47 21.41 -12.77
N GLN A 219 31.26 22.46 -12.62
CA GLN A 219 30.76 23.82 -12.76
C GLN A 219 30.66 24.11 -14.26
N THR A 220 29.46 24.23 -14.80
CA THR A 220 29.23 24.84 -16.11
C THR A 220 28.07 25.82 -16.01
N SER A 221 28.33 27.05 -16.46
CA SER A 221 27.37 28.15 -16.50
C SER A 221 26.23 27.88 -17.48
N LEU A 222 25.04 28.39 -17.16
CA LEU A 222 23.77 28.20 -17.88
C LEU A 222 23.76 28.51 -19.40
N SER A 223 24.81 29.09 -19.97
CA SER A 223 24.88 29.46 -21.39
C SER A 223 25.37 28.36 -22.34
N GLU A 224 25.90 27.23 -21.86
CA GLU A 224 26.44 26.16 -22.74
C GLU A 224 25.48 24.96 -22.93
N ALA A 225 24.34 24.92 -22.23
CA ALA A 225 23.42 23.77 -22.24
C ALA A 225 22.43 23.73 -23.44
N MET A 226 22.46 24.70 -24.35
CA MET A 226 21.45 24.81 -25.42
C MET A 226 21.89 24.36 -26.82
N SER A 227 23.04 23.70 -26.99
CA SER A 227 23.40 23.13 -28.30
C SER A 227 24.35 21.95 -28.22
N ALA A 228 23.85 20.74 -27.96
CA ALA A 228 24.52 19.50 -28.38
C ALA A 228 23.56 18.31 -28.31
N SER A 229 23.32 17.67 -29.45
CA SER A 229 22.63 16.38 -29.55
C SER A 229 23.70 15.27 -29.56
N PRO A 230 23.66 14.22 -28.70
CA PRO A 230 24.65 13.16 -28.76
C PRO A 230 24.20 11.97 -29.61
N ALA A 231 25.11 11.50 -30.46
CA ALA A 231 25.04 10.27 -31.24
C ALA A 231 25.26 9.00 -30.37
N PRO A 232 24.85 7.80 -30.81
CA PRO A 232 24.73 6.62 -29.95
C PRO A 232 26.07 5.93 -29.70
N GLN A 233 26.33 5.55 -28.44
CA GLN A 233 27.45 4.70 -28.05
C GLN A 233 27.01 3.23 -27.95
N GLN A 234 27.81 2.35 -28.57
CA GLN A 234 27.68 0.89 -28.55
C GLN A 234 27.91 0.33 -27.13
N LYS A 235 26.98 -0.47 -26.63
CA LYS A 235 27.14 -1.29 -25.41
C LYS A 235 27.67 -2.67 -25.76
N THR A 236 28.78 -3.02 -25.12
CA THR A 236 29.37 -4.36 -25.05
C THR A 236 28.48 -5.32 -24.25
N THR A 237 28.48 -6.58 -24.69
CA THR A 237 27.62 -7.67 -24.24
C THR A 237 28.08 -8.30 -22.91
N GLN A 238 27.20 -8.27 -21.91
CA GLN A 238 27.10 -9.25 -20.83
C GLN A 238 25.63 -9.74 -20.80
N PRO A 239 25.35 -11.00 -20.42
CA PRO A 239 24.02 -11.59 -20.57
C PRO A 239 23.02 -10.84 -19.67
N SER A 240 21.97 -10.29 -20.30
CA SER A 240 21.08 -9.29 -19.73
C SER A 240 19.79 -9.88 -19.17
N ALA A 241 19.17 -9.14 -18.24
CA ALA A 241 17.83 -9.31 -17.64
C ALA A 241 16.71 -9.80 -18.59
N VAL A 242 16.88 -9.61 -19.90
CA VAL A 242 16.01 -10.10 -20.98
C VAL A 242 15.79 -11.62 -20.94
N ALA A 243 16.77 -12.42 -20.50
CA ALA A 243 16.63 -13.88 -20.41
C ALA A 243 15.71 -14.31 -19.25
N CYS A 244 15.71 -13.57 -18.14
CA CYS A 244 14.87 -13.85 -16.98
C CYS A 244 13.43 -13.38 -17.22
N GLU A 245 13.28 -12.21 -17.84
CA GLU A 245 11.98 -11.69 -18.30
C GLU A 245 11.31 -12.65 -19.29
N THR A 246 12.03 -13.19 -20.28
CA THR A 246 11.44 -14.11 -21.28
C THR A 246 10.99 -15.44 -20.68
N ALA A 247 11.74 -16.00 -19.72
CA ALA A 247 11.32 -17.20 -19.00
C ALA A 247 10.08 -16.94 -18.12
N PHE A 248 10.02 -15.79 -17.45
CA PHE A 248 8.84 -15.36 -16.69
C PHE A 248 7.62 -15.19 -17.59
N HIS A 249 7.75 -14.48 -18.73
CA HIS A 249 6.65 -14.30 -19.68
C HIS A 249 6.16 -15.63 -20.28
N GLY A 250 7.03 -16.64 -20.41
CA GLY A 250 6.64 -17.99 -20.82
C GLY A 250 5.73 -18.71 -19.81
N SER A 251 6.11 -18.69 -18.52
CA SER A 251 5.29 -19.23 -17.43
C SER A 251 4.00 -18.41 -17.21
N LEU A 252 4.09 -17.10 -17.38
CA LEU A 252 2.96 -16.15 -17.31
C LEU A 252 1.92 -16.41 -18.40
N SER A 253 2.39 -16.64 -19.63
CA SER A 253 1.54 -16.98 -20.77
C SER A 253 0.76 -18.27 -20.53
N ALA A 254 1.38 -19.28 -19.89
CA ALA A 254 0.70 -20.51 -19.51
C ALA A 254 -0.37 -20.29 -18.43
N ALA A 255 -0.09 -19.49 -17.40
CA ALA A 255 -1.05 -19.16 -16.34
C ALA A 255 -2.22 -18.29 -16.85
N MET A 256 -1.95 -17.31 -17.71
CA MET A 256 -2.97 -16.47 -18.35
C MET A 256 -3.79 -17.24 -19.39
N ALA A 257 -3.19 -18.16 -20.15
CA ALA A 257 -3.92 -19.02 -21.08
C ALA A 257 -4.85 -20.01 -20.35
N ALA A 258 -4.46 -20.52 -19.17
CA ALA A 258 -5.32 -21.35 -18.33
C ALA A 258 -6.53 -20.55 -17.79
N SER A 259 -6.33 -19.30 -17.36
CA SER A 259 -7.41 -18.40 -16.94
C SER A 259 -8.33 -18.00 -18.10
N ALA A 260 -7.78 -17.67 -19.27
CA ALA A 260 -8.56 -17.31 -20.46
C ALA A 260 -9.39 -18.49 -21.02
N ALA A 261 -8.92 -19.73 -20.86
CA ALA A 261 -9.67 -20.92 -21.23
C ALA A 261 -10.90 -21.18 -20.32
N ALA A 262 -10.90 -20.66 -19.09
CA ALA A 262 -12.04 -20.71 -18.17
C ALA A 262 -13.06 -19.57 -18.40
N ALA A 263 -12.63 -18.42 -18.95
CA ALA A 263 -13.40 -17.20 -19.10
C ALA A 263 -14.37 -17.15 -20.31
N GLY A 264 -14.67 -18.29 -20.95
CA GLY A 264 -15.48 -18.37 -22.18
C GLY A 264 -16.99 -18.17 -22.04
N ALA A 265 -17.51 -17.82 -20.86
CA ALA A 265 -18.94 -17.61 -20.60
C ALA A 265 -19.21 -16.21 -20.01
N PRO A 266 -20.33 -15.55 -20.35
CA PRO A 266 -20.64 -14.19 -19.89
C PRO A 266 -20.72 -14.10 -18.36
N PRO A 267 -20.40 -12.95 -17.73
CA PRO A 267 -20.28 -12.82 -16.28
C PRO A 267 -21.67 -12.66 -15.65
N HIS A 268 -22.51 -13.69 -15.72
CA HIS A 268 -23.79 -13.76 -15.00
C HIS A 268 -24.11 -15.21 -14.60
N SER A 269 -23.21 -15.84 -13.85
CA SER A 269 -23.57 -16.93 -12.93
C SER A 269 -22.40 -17.16 -11.98
N ALA A 270 -22.59 -16.76 -10.72
CA ALA A 270 -21.64 -16.90 -9.63
C ALA A 270 -21.39 -18.39 -9.31
N GLU A 271 -20.14 -18.83 -9.45
CA GLU A 271 -19.60 -19.93 -8.65
C GLU A 271 -18.61 -19.31 -7.65
N GLU A 272 -18.93 -19.35 -6.36
CA GLU A 272 -18.18 -18.70 -5.27
C GLU A 272 -16.71 -19.18 -5.10
N GLY A 273 -16.25 -20.13 -5.92
CA GLY A 273 -14.90 -20.72 -5.86
C GLY A 273 -13.89 -20.19 -6.89
N THR A 274 -14.34 -19.68 -8.03
CA THR A 274 -13.47 -19.27 -9.16
C THR A 274 -12.92 -17.86 -9.00
N ASP A 275 -13.70 -16.95 -8.41
CA ASP A 275 -13.32 -15.54 -8.18
C ASP A 275 -12.01 -15.39 -7.39
N GLY A 276 -11.77 -16.29 -6.43
CA GLY A 276 -10.59 -16.24 -5.57
C GLY A 276 -9.30 -16.64 -6.30
N LEU A 277 -9.36 -17.62 -7.19
CA LEU A 277 -8.20 -18.08 -7.97
C LEU A 277 -7.84 -17.08 -9.06
N GLU A 278 -8.84 -16.47 -9.70
CA GLU A 278 -8.61 -15.41 -10.68
C GLU A 278 -8.00 -14.16 -10.03
N LEU A 279 -8.50 -13.75 -8.87
CA LEU A 279 -7.90 -12.66 -8.10
C LEU A 279 -6.46 -12.99 -7.70
N LEU A 280 -6.19 -14.23 -7.27
CA LEU A 280 -4.85 -14.70 -6.91
C LEU A 280 -3.90 -14.67 -8.12
N ALA A 281 -4.38 -15.10 -9.29
CA ALA A 281 -3.64 -14.99 -10.55
C ALA A 281 -3.32 -13.54 -10.89
N TYR A 282 -4.32 -12.67 -10.82
CA TYR A 282 -4.13 -11.25 -11.03
C TYR A 282 -3.04 -10.66 -10.12
N MET A 283 -3.09 -10.95 -8.82
CA MET A 283 -2.12 -10.39 -7.87
C MET A 283 -0.68 -10.89 -8.11
N VAL A 284 -0.49 -12.19 -8.33
CA VAL A 284 0.85 -12.77 -8.57
C VAL A 284 1.44 -12.25 -9.88
N THR A 285 0.61 -12.14 -10.93
CA THR A 285 1.07 -11.70 -12.25
C THR A 285 1.34 -10.20 -12.30
N SER A 286 0.47 -9.37 -11.69
CA SER A 286 0.64 -7.92 -11.65
C SER A 286 1.84 -7.47 -10.80
N ALA A 287 2.32 -8.30 -9.86
CA ALA A 287 3.49 -7.98 -9.04
C ALA A 287 4.76 -7.75 -9.86
N ALA A 288 4.89 -8.38 -11.03
CA ALA A 288 6.00 -8.15 -11.95
C ALA A 288 6.00 -6.73 -12.54
N GLY A 289 4.82 -6.14 -12.76
CA GLY A 289 4.67 -4.83 -13.40
C GLY A 289 4.93 -3.64 -12.48
N LEU A 290 4.95 -3.83 -11.16
CA LEU A 290 5.03 -2.75 -10.18
C LEU A 290 6.46 -2.38 -9.76
N ARG A 291 7.49 -2.81 -10.50
CA ARG A 291 8.89 -2.55 -10.13
C ARG A 291 9.26 -1.05 -10.09
N GLY A 292 8.53 -0.20 -10.82
CA GLY A 292 8.71 1.26 -10.79
C GLY A 292 8.10 1.93 -9.55
N GLU A 293 7.34 1.20 -8.75
CA GLU A 293 6.77 1.69 -7.50
C GLU A 293 7.73 1.42 -6.34
N PRO A 294 7.65 2.19 -5.24
CA PRO A 294 8.46 1.91 -4.05
C PRO A 294 8.22 0.45 -3.60
N ALA A 295 9.27 -0.34 -3.36
CA ALA A 295 9.15 -1.80 -3.17
C ALA A 295 8.17 -2.21 -2.05
N ILE A 296 8.18 -1.50 -0.91
CA ILE A 296 7.24 -1.68 0.21
C ILE A 296 5.79 -1.32 -0.17
N TYR A 297 5.64 -0.45 -1.17
CA TYR A 297 4.36 0.12 -1.60
C TYR A 297 3.76 -0.50 -2.87
N GLY A 298 4.55 -1.20 -3.68
CA GLY A 298 4.15 -1.89 -4.91
C GLY A 298 4.21 -3.41 -4.79
N PRO A 299 5.28 -4.08 -5.29
CA PRO A 299 5.32 -5.53 -5.48
C PRO A 299 5.15 -6.33 -4.17
N LEU A 300 5.75 -5.88 -3.06
CA LEU A 300 5.66 -6.58 -1.77
C LEU A 300 4.20 -6.76 -1.32
N ARG A 301 3.35 -5.76 -1.58
CA ARG A 301 1.95 -5.74 -1.16
C ARG A 301 1.11 -6.75 -1.91
N LEU A 302 1.27 -6.80 -3.24
CA LEU A 302 0.56 -7.76 -4.07
C LEU A 302 0.89 -9.19 -3.66
N ILE A 303 2.15 -9.44 -3.35
CA ILE A 303 2.65 -10.75 -2.97
C ILE A 303 2.18 -11.13 -1.57
N GLU A 304 2.23 -10.20 -0.61
CA GLU A 304 1.70 -10.45 0.73
C GLU A 304 0.19 -10.72 0.70
N SER A 305 -0.56 -9.99 -0.13
CA SER A 305 -2.00 -10.24 -0.35
C SER A 305 -2.23 -11.61 -0.98
N SER A 306 -1.43 -11.96 -2.00
CA SER A 306 -1.47 -13.27 -2.67
C SER A 306 -1.28 -14.42 -1.68
N LYS A 307 -0.33 -14.30 -0.75
CA LYS A 307 -0.14 -15.28 0.33
C LYS A 307 -1.39 -15.43 1.20
N ARG A 308 -2.00 -14.32 1.64
CA ARG A 308 -3.22 -14.34 2.47
C ARG A 308 -4.37 -15.05 1.75
N VAL A 309 -4.58 -14.71 0.48
CA VAL A 309 -5.63 -15.30 -0.35
C VAL A 309 -5.36 -16.79 -0.61
N ALA A 310 -4.14 -17.17 -0.97
CA ALA A 310 -3.76 -18.56 -1.18
C ALA A 310 -3.97 -19.43 0.07
N ALA A 311 -3.58 -18.93 1.25
CA ALA A 311 -3.76 -19.65 2.51
C ALA A 311 -5.25 -19.87 2.85
N GLN A 312 -6.09 -18.85 2.63
CA GLN A 312 -7.53 -18.95 2.86
C GLN A 312 -8.20 -19.93 1.90
N LEU A 313 -7.88 -19.85 0.60
CA LEU A 313 -8.41 -20.78 -0.40
C LEU A 313 -8.00 -22.21 -0.09
N ALA A 314 -6.74 -22.42 0.32
CA ALA A 314 -6.27 -23.74 0.72
C ALA A 314 -7.06 -24.32 1.89
N ASP A 315 -7.38 -23.54 2.92
CA ASP A 315 -8.18 -24.02 4.05
C ASP A 315 -9.62 -24.36 3.63
N SER A 316 -10.20 -23.57 2.73
CA SER A 316 -11.54 -23.83 2.20
C SER A 316 -11.62 -25.11 1.34
N LEU A 317 -10.54 -25.44 0.63
CA LEU A 317 -10.47 -26.59 -0.27
C LEU A 317 -9.92 -27.85 0.37
N LYS A 318 -9.42 -27.80 1.61
CA LYS A 318 -8.69 -28.92 2.26
C LYS A 318 -9.40 -30.28 2.22
N THR A 319 -10.73 -30.29 2.26
CA THR A 319 -11.54 -31.52 2.18
C THR A 319 -12.07 -31.79 0.78
N ALA A 320 -12.38 -30.74 0.01
CA ALA A 320 -13.03 -30.85 -1.29
C ALA A 320 -12.03 -31.21 -2.41
N ASP A 321 -10.83 -30.61 -2.37
CA ASP A 321 -9.76 -30.83 -3.33
C ASP A 321 -8.39 -30.73 -2.62
N PRO A 322 -7.91 -31.84 -2.02
CA PRO A 322 -6.67 -31.84 -1.26
C PRO A 322 -5.44 -31.49 -2.08
N ALA A 323 -5.43 -31.85 -3.37
CA ALA A 323 -4.30 -31.59 -4.27
C ALA A 323 -4.20 -30.09 -4.58
N ARG A 324 -5.32 -29.45 -4.91
CA ARG A 324 -5.39 -28.00 -5.10
C ARG A 324 -5.05 -27.25 -3.81
N ALA A 325 -5.56 -27.71 -2.66
CA ALA A 325 -5.24 -27.13 -1.36
C ALA A 325 -3.76 -27.25 -0.99
N GLU A 326 -3.08 -28.33 -1.42
CA GLU A 326 -1.64 -28.47 -1.26
C GLU A 326 -0.84 -27.50 -2.15
N ALA A 327 -1.21 -27.36 -3.42
CA ALA A 327 -0.58 -26.39 -4.33
C ALA A 327 -0.66 -24.95 -3.79
N LEU A 328 -1.84 -24.56 -3.27
CA LEU A 328 -2.06 -23.25 -2.66
C LEU A 328 -1.29 -23.05 -1.34
N ARG A 329 -1.15 -24.10 -0.52
CA ARG A 329 -0.28 -24.06 0.68
C ARG A 329 1.17 -23.85 0.30
N ASN A 330 1.65 -24.59 -0.70
CA ASN A 330 3.02 -24.45 -1.18
C ASN A 330 3.28 -23.04 -1.73
N LEU A 331 2.31 -22.46 -2.46
CA LEU A 331 2.38 -21.08 -2.92
C LEU A 331 2.48 -20.08 -1.74
N ALA A 332 1.62 -20.24 -0.72
CA ALA A 332 1.65 -19.38 0.46
C ALA A 332 2.98 -19.49 1.23
N THR A 333 3.54 -20.71 1.35
CA THR A 333 4.85 -20.95 1.98
C THR A 333 5.99 -20.31 1.19
N LEU A 334 6.04 -20.53 -0.13
CA LEU A 334 7.05 -19.92 -1.01
C LEU A 334 7.07 -18.39 -0.84
N ILE A 335 5.89 -17.78 -0.89
CA ILE A 335 5.78 -16.34 -0.71
C ILE A 335 6.21 -15.92 0.70
N ALA A 336 5.82 -16.64 1.76
CA ALA A 336 6.21 -16.29 3.12
C ALA A 336 7.74 -16.26 3.31
N GLU A 337 8.44 -17.21 2.68
CA GLU A 337 9.91 -17.34 2.76
C GLU A 337 10.64 -16.29 1.91
N ARG A 338 10.07 -15.93 0.75
CA ARG A 338 10.76 -15.15 -0.29
C ARG A 338 10.10 -13.81 -0.64
N GLN A 339 9.07 -13.37 0.08
CA GLN A 339 8.40 -12.07 -0.18
C GLN A 339 9.38 -10.88 -0.15
N ASN A 340 10.46 -10.96 0.63
CA ASN A 340 11.46 -9.89 0.73
C ASN A 340 12.41 -9.84 -0.45
N ASP A 341 12.39 -10.81 -1.37
CA ASP A 341 13.23 -10.81 -2.58
C ASP A 341 12.99 -9.54 -3.43
N CYS A 342 11.76 -8.99 -3.38
CA CYS A 342 11.42 -7.72 -4.02
C CYS A 342 12.18 -6.49 -3.51
N MET A 343 12.82 -6.60 -2.33
CA MET A 343 13.61 -5.54 -1.71
C MET A 343 15.12 -5.77 -1.81
N THR A 344 15.55 -6.98 -2.18
CA THR A 344 16.96 -7.37 -2.14
C THR A 344 17.58 -7.45 -3.53
N ASP A 345 16.99 -8.25 -4.43
CA ASP A 345 17.56 -8.56 -5.74
C ASP A 345 16.47 -8.85 -6.79
N GLU A 346 16.64 -8.29 -7.98
CA GLU A 346 15.67 -8.38 -9.06
C GLU A 346 15.53 -9.78 -9.63
N ASP A 347 16.65 -10.48 -9.85
CA ASP A 347 16.62 -11.81 -10.43
C ASP A 347 15.97 -12.81 -9.47
N SER A 348 16.27 -12.68 -8.18
CA SER A 348 15.64 -13.44 -7.10
C SER A 348 14.13 -13.20 -7.05
N PHE A 349 13.71 -11.93 -7.20
CA PHE A 349 12.31 -11.55 -7.24
C PHE A 349 11.54 -12.21 -8.40
N TYR A 350 12.04 -12.11 -9.63
CA TYR A 350 11.39 -12.72 -10.79
C TYR A 350 11.43 -14.25 -10.76
N THR A 351 12.49 -14.83 -10.20
CA THR A 351 12.57 -16.27 -9.96
C THR A 351 11.45 -16.72 -9.03
N MET A 352 11.26 -16.03 -7.90
CA MET A 352 10.17 -16.31 -6.97
C MET A 352 8.80 -16.15 -7.63
N LEU A 353 8.59 -15.09 -8.44
CA LEU A 353 7.33 -14.91 -9.16
C LEU A 353 7.06 -16.03 -10.19
N SER A 354 8.09 -16.52 -10.87
CA SER A 354 7.97 -17.65 -11.81
C SER A 354 7.60 -18.94 -11.07
N GLU A 355 8.24 -19.21 -9.94
CA GLU A 355 7.90 -20.34 -9.06
C GLU A 355 6.48 -20.22 -8.52
N ALA A 356 6.06 -19.02 -8.12
CA ALA A 356 4.70 -18.74 -7.65
C ALA A 356 3.66 -18.97 -8.76
N ALA A 357 3.92 -18.50 -9.98
CA ALA A 357 3.06 -18.73 -11.14
C ALA A 357 2.94 -20.23 -11.47
N ALA A 358 4.04 -20.99 -11.36
CA ALA A 358 4.02 -22.43 -11.59
C ALA A 358 3.21 -23.19 -10.53
N LEU A 359 3.26 -22.78 -9.26
CA LEU A 359 2.42 -23.36 -8.21
C LEU A 359 0.95 -22.99 -8.40
N LEU A 360 0.67 -21.75 -8.82
CA LEU A 360 -0.68 -21.31 -9.12
C LEU A 360 -1.28 -22.08 -10.31
N ALA A 361 -0.50 -22.33 -11.36
CA ALA A 361 -0.93 -23.13 -12.51
C ALA A 361 -1.31 -24.58 -12.13
N LYS A 362 -0.76 -25.13 -11.03
CA LYS A 362 -1.19 -26.43 -10.50
C LYS A 362 -2.49 -26.35 -9.69
N ALA A 363 -2.86 -25.15 -9.24
CA ALA A 363 -4.06 -24.89 -8.46
C ALA A 363 -5.26 -24.50 -9.33
N LEU A 364 -5.05 -23.97 -10.53
CA LEU A 364 -6.09 -23.69 -11.54
C LEU A 364 -6.60 -25.02 -12.14
#